data_AF-W6K879-F1
#
_entry.id   AF-W6K879-F1
#
_cell.length_a   1.000
_cell.length_b   1.000
_cell.length_c   1.000
_cell.angle_alpha   90.00
_cell.angle_beta   90.00
_cell.angle_gamma   90.00
#
_symmetry.space_group_name_H-M   'P 1'
#
loop_
_entity.id
_entity.type
_entity.pdbx_description
1 polymer ?
#
loop_
_entity_poly.entity_id
_entity_poly.type
_entity_poly.pdbx_seq_one_letter_code
_entity_poly.pdbx_strand_id
1 'polypeptide(L)'
;MATLVIYMVLVIGIVLFASQNLDMVSVHLIAGNPVEVPLIVVVGLSFFVGFVTAIFSVIIKTLRDRGKQNRYARPPGNQIRRM
;
A
#
# COMPACT_ATOMS: atom_id res chain seq x y z
N MET A 1 -20.76 -23.62 7.15
CA MET A 1 -21.92 -22.75 6.85
C MET A 1 -21.66 -21.29 7.18
N ALA A 2 -21.27 -20.93 8.41
CA ALA A 2 -20.99 -19.54 8.79
C ALA A 2 -19.99 -18.82 7.85
N THR A 3 -18.90 -19.48 7.46
CA THR A 3 -17.91 -18.92 6.54
C THR A 3 -18.49 -18.58 5.15
N LEU A 4 -19.41 -19.41 4.64
CA LEU A 4 -20.11 -19.17 3.37
C LEU A 4 -21.03 -17.96 3.47
N VAL A 5 -21.76 -17.83 4.59
CA VAL A 5 -22.63 -16.68 4.86
C VAL A 5 -21.79 -15.40 4.98
N ILE A 6 -20.64 -15.45 5.65
CA ILE A 6 -19.71 -14.31 5.76
C ILE A 6 -19.21 -13.88 4.38
N TYR A 7 -18.76 -14.81 3.54
CA TYR A 7 -18.33 -14.48 2.18
C TYR A 7 -19.47 -13.90 1.35
N MET A 8 -20.68 -14.44 1.47
CA MET A 8 -21.87 -13.92 0.77
C MET A 8 -22.18 -12.48 1.19
N VAL A 9 -22.18 -12.20 2.50
CA VAL A 9 -22.39 -10.84 3.03
C VAL A 9 -21.30 -9.89 2.56
N LEU A 10 -20.03 -10.34 2.54
CA LEU A 10 -18.91 -9.55 2.03
C LEU A 10 -19.07 -9.22 0.54
N VAL A 11 -19.38 -10.21 -0.29
CA VAL A 11 -19.56 -10.02 -1.74
C VAL A 11 -20.73 -9.08 -2.01
N ILE A 12 -21.88 -9.29 -1.35
CA ILE A 12 -23.04 -8.39 -1.49
C ILE A 12 -22.65 -6.98 -1.07
N GLY A 13 -21.94 -6.81 0.05
CA GLY A 13 -21.44 -5.52 0.50
C GLY A 13 -20.54 -4.83 -0.53
N ILE A 14 -19.61 -5.57 -1.13
CA ILE A 14 -18.71 -5.05 -2.18
C ILE A 14 -19.52 -4.64 -3.43
N VAL A 15 -20.48 -5.45 -3.85
CA VAL A 15 -21.32 -5.14 -5.02
C VAL A 15 -22.18 -3.90 -4.78
N LEU A 16 -22.81 -3.79 -3.61
CA LEU A 16 -23.59 -2.61 -3.23
C LEU A 16 -22.71 -1.36 -3.16
N PHE A 17 -21.53 -1.48 -2.56
CA PHE A 17 -20.56 -0.40 -2.51
C PHE A 17 -20.14 0.04 -3.92
N ALA A 18 -19.76 -0.90 -4.79
CA ALA A 18 -19.38 -0.59 -6.16
C ALA A 18 -20.53 0.08 -6.92
N SER A 19 -21.75 -0.44 -6.81
CA SER A 19 -22.94 0.08 -7.48
C SER A 19 -23.29 1.51 -7.04
N GLN A 20 -23.07 1.86 -5.78
CA GLN A 20 -23.33 3.21 -5.26
C GLN A 20 -22.22 4.21 -5.64
N ASN A 21 -21.04 3.74 -6.04
CA ASN A 21 -19.89 4.58 -6.38
C ASN A 21 -19.63 4.63 -7.90
N LEU A 22 -20.63 4.34 -8.72
CA LEU A 22 -20.57 4.51 -10.17
C LEU A 22 -20.84 5.95 -10.62
N ASP A 23 -21.27 6.82 -9.70
CA ASP A 23 -21.49 8.23 -9.98
C ASP A 23 -20.22 8.90 -10.50
N MET A 24 -20.39 9.71 -11.55
CA MET A 24 -19.30 10.43 -12.18
C MET A 24 -18.89 11.62 -11.32
N VAL A 25 -17.58 11.78 -11.13
CA VAL A 25 -16.98 12.92 -10.42
C VAL A 25 -15.98 13.62 -11.32
N SER A 26 -16.00 14.95 -11.30
CA SER A 26 -15.09 15.78 -12.09
C SER A 26 -13.75 15.94 -11.36
N VAL A 27 -12.72 15.27 -11.87
CA VAL A 27 -11.34 15.38 -11.36
C VAL A 27 -10.62 16.50 -12.11
N HIS A 28 -10.18 17.51 -11.36
CA HIS A 28 -9.39 18.62 -11.88
C HIS A 28 -7.90 18.26 -11.75
N LEU A 29 -7.26 18.00 -12.90
CA LEU A 29 -5.83 17.75 -12.95
C LEU A 29 -5.07 19.08 -12.93
N ILE A 30 -3.80 19.05 -12.49
CA ILE A 30 -2.93 20.24 -12.38
C ILE A 30 -2.78 20.96 -13.73
N ALA A 31 -2.90 20.24 -14.85
CA ALA A 31 -2.97 20.79 -16.19
C ALA A 31 -4.10 20.11 -16.98
N GLY A 32 -4.91 20.90 -17.68
CA GLY A 32 -5.95 20.41 -18.60
C GLY A 32 -7.38 20.66 -18.12
N ASN A 33 -8.34 20.12 -18.89
CA ASN A 33 -9.76 20.20 -18.60
C ASN A 33 -10.17 19.19 -17.51
N PRO A 34 -11.26 19.45 -16.77
CA PRO A 34 -11.81 18.48 -15.83
C PRO A 34 -12.15 17.17 -16.53
N VAL A 35 -11.72 16.05 -15.95
CA VAL A 35 -12.01 14.71 -16.46
C VAL A 35 -13.08 14.09 -15.60
N GLU A 36 -14.16 13.63 -16.21
CA GLU A 36 -15.20 12.86 -15.50
C GLU A 36 -14.77 11.41 -15.40
N VAL A 37 -14.71 10.90 -14.18
CA VAL A 37 -14.39 9.51 -13.89
C VAL A 37 -15.37 8.95 -12.85
N PRO A 38 -15.67 7.65 -12.88
CA PRO A 38 -16.47 7.04 -11.83
C PRO A 38 -15.77 7.15 -10.46
N LEU A 39 -16.52 7.51 -9.41
CA LEU A 39 -15.98 7.68 -8.06
C LEU A 39 -15.21 6.44 -7.58
N ILE A 40 -15.68 5.24 -7.93
CA ILE A 40 -15.02 3.97 -7.59
C ILE A 40 -13.59 3.89 -8.13
N VAL A 41 -13.30 4.49 -9.29
CA VAL A 41 -11.95 4.51 -9.88
C VAL A 41 -11.02 5.38 -9.03
N VAL A 42 -11.51 6.54 -8.59
CA VAL A 42 -10.74 7.46 -7.73
C VAL A 42 -10.43 6.78 -6.40
N VAL A 43 -11.44 6.24 -5.73
CA VAL A 43 -11.30 5.55 -4.45
C VAL A 43 -10.36 4.34 -4.57
N GLY A 44 -10.55 3.52 -5.61
CA GLY A 44 -9.73 2.34 -5.87
C GLY A 44 -8.26 2.68 -6.09
N LEU A 45 -7.98 3.70 -6.91
CA LEU A 45 -6.61 4.17 -7.16
C LEU A 45 -5.97 4.74 -5.89
N SER A 46 -6.68 5.59 -5.13
CA SER A 46 -6.16 6.14 -3.88
C SER A 46 -5.82 5.06 -2.86
N PHE A 47 -6.69 4.05 -2.71
CA PHE A 47 -6.43 2.91 -1.84
C PHE A 47 -5.21 2.12 -2.30
N PHE A 48 -5.12 1.80 -3.59
CA PHE A 48 -4.02 1.02 -4.15
C PHE A 48 -2.68 1.74 -3.98
N VAL A 49 -2.62 3.05 -4.26
CA VAL A 49 -1.42 3.86 -4.05
C VAL A 49 -0.99 3.81 -2.58
N GLY A 50 -1.92 4.04 -1.65
CA GLY A 50 -1.62 3.97 -0.21
C GLY A 50 -1.12 2.60 0.23
N PHE A 51 -1.75 1.53 -0.25
CA PHE A 51 -1.36 0.15 0.03
C PHE A 51 0.05 -0.16 -0.47
N VAL A 52 0.35 0.21 -1.71
CA VAL A 52 1.69 0.06 -2.31
C VAL A 52 2.72 0.84 -1.49
N THR A 53 2.45 2.10 -1.16
CA THR A 53 3.34 2.92 -0.31
C THR A 53 3.59 2.27 1.05
N ALA A 54 2.56 1.71 1.70
CA ALA A 54 2.70 1.01 2.97
C ALA A 54 3.60 -0.22 2.85
N ILE A 55 3.40 -1.06 1.83
CA ILE A 55 4.26 -2.22 1.56
C ILE A 55 5.72 -1.79 1.38
N PHE A 56 5.98 -0.80 0.52
CA PHE A 56 7.33 -0.31 0.28
C PHE A 56 7.97 0.22 1.57
N SER A 57 7.23 0.96 2.39
CA SER A 57 7.71 1.45 3.68
C SER A 57 8.14 0.32 4.62
N VAL A 58 7.34 -0.74 4.72
CA VAL A 58 7.67 -1.92 5.54
C VAL A 58 8.89 -2.67 5.00
N ILE A 59 8.99 -2.84 3.68
CA ILE A 59 10.15 -3.49 3.05
C ILE A 59 11.43 -2.71 3.35
N ILE A 60 11.42 -1.39 3.11
CA ILE A 60 12.58 -0.51 3.36
C ILE A 60 12.98 -0.55 4.83
N LYS A 61 12.01 -0.48 5.74
CA LYS A 61 12.28 -0.59 7.19
C LYS A 61 12.96 -1.91 7.53
N THR A 62 12.45 -3.02 7.01
CA THR A 62 12.99 -4.36 7.25
C THR A 62 14.43 -4.50 6.73
N LEU A 63 14.71 -3.99 5.52
CA LEU A 63 16.06 -4.01 4.94
C LEU A 63 17.04 -3.15 5.75
N ARG A 64 16.59 -1.96 6.19
CA ARG A 64 17.40 -1.06 7.01
C ARG A 64 17.75 -1.68 8.36
N ASP A 65 16.79 -2.32 9.01
CA ASP A 65 17.00 -2.92 10.33
C ASP A 65 17.94 -4.14 10.25
N ARG A 66 17.87 -4.95 9.18
CA ARG A 66 18.85 -6.02 8.91
C ARG A 66 20.27 -5.49 8.66
N GLY A 67 20.42 -4.38 7.95
CA GLY A 67 21.72 -3.75 7.70
C GLY A 67 22.40 -3.24 8.97
N LYS A 68 21.62 -2.74 9.94
CA LYS A 68 22.14 -2.34 11.26
C LYS A 68 22.63 -3.54 12.06
N GLN A 69 21.86 -4.63 12.08
CA GLN A 69 22.21 -5.84 12.83
C GLN A 69 23.51 -6.48 12.33
N ASN A 70 23.74 -6.50 11.01
CA ASN A 70 25.01 -6.95 10.41
C ASN A 70 26.22 -6.06 10.72
N ARG A 71 26.02 -4.75 10.99
CA ARG A 71 27.13 -3.86 11.40
C ARG A 71 27.57 -4.10 12.84
N TYR A 72 26.65 -4.47 13.74
CA TYR A 72 27.00 -4.81 15.14
C TYR A 72 27.53 -6.24 15.29
N ALA A 73 27.26 -7.12 14.34
CA ALA A 73 27.81 -8.49 14.32
C ALA A 73 29.24 -8.60 13.75
N ARG A 74 29.80 -7.52 13.17
CA ARG A 74 31.22 -7.49 12.82
C ARG A 74 32.03 -7.15 14.07
N PRO A 75 32.91 -8.05 14.55
CA PRO A 75 33.86 -7.68 15.60
C PRO A 75 34.70 -6.50 15.08
N PRO A 76 35.10 -5.54 15.94
CA PRO A 76 36.08 -4.54 15.56
C PRO A 76 37.32 -5.29 15.07
N GLY A 77 37.62 -5.14 13.79
CA GLY A 77 38.76 -5.81 13.18
C GLY A 77 40.02 -5.46 13.97
N ASN A 78 40.75 -6.48 14.40
CA ASN A 78 42.05 -6.37 15.05
C ASN A 78 42.98 -5.47 14.22
N GLN A 79 43.01 -4.17 14.54
CA GLN A 79 44.01 -3.22 14.05
C GLN A 79 45.34 -3.33 14.82
N ILE A 80 45.45 -4.29 15.75
CA ILE A 80 46.62 -4.48 16.62
C ILE A 80 47.43 -5.68 16.14
N ARG A 81 48.03 -5.60 14.94
CA ARG A 81 49.10 -6.54 14.56
C ARG A 81 50.03 -6.02 13.46
N ARG A 82 50.34 -4.73 13.50
CA ARG A 82 51.47 -4.13 12.78
C ARG A 82 52.22 -3.22 13.75
N MET A 83 52.96 -3.85 14.65
CA MET A 83 54.20 -3.30 15.22
C MET A 83 55.34 -4.05 14.58
#